data_AF-A0A151B8X5-F1
#
_entry.id   AF-A0A151B8X5-F1
#
_cell.length_a   1.000
_cell.length_b   1.000
_cell.length_c   1.000
_cell.angle_alpha   90.00
_cell.angle_beta   90.00
_cell.angle_gamma   90.00
#
_symmetry.space_group_name_H-M   'P 1'
#
loop_
_entity.id
_entity.type
_entity.pdbx_description
1 polymer ?
#
loop_
_entity_poly.entity_id
_entity_poly.type
_entity_poly.pdbx_seq_one_letter_code
_entity_poly.pdbx_strand_id
1 'polypeptide(L)'
;MSEEYVKKAAELLKMGATLLSDTCPMCNVPLIRFRGDVFCPKCGRKIILVRGESEAAAARTPIALADVEENLIAKILDVNVRLASMDDLDDIKKAGEVMNILLKTLSLVRKLRTG
;
A
#
# COMPACT_ATOMS: atom_id res chain seq x y z
N MET A 1 18.96 25.29 -13.18
CA MET A 1 19.40 23.94 -12.74
C MET A 1 20.79 24.06 -12.16
N SER A 2 21.11 23.41 -11.05
CA SER A 2 22.45 23.53 -10.45
C SER A 2 23.48 22.70 -11.23
N GLU A 3 24.69 23.22 -11.36
CA GLU A 3 25.82 22.60 -12.07
C GLU A 3 26.17 21.20 -11.51
N GLU A 4 25.97 21.02 -10.20
CA GLU A 4 26.18 19.75 -9.50
C GLU A 4 25.21 18.64 -9.95
N TYR A 5 23.96 19.00 -10.25
CA TYR A 5 22.97 18.04 -10.75
C TYR A 5 23.36 17.52 -12.14
N VAL A 6 23.86 18.40 -13.00
CA VAL A 6 24.27 18.05 -14.37
C VAL A 6 25.46 17.09 -14.33
N LYS A 7 26.44 17.33 -13.45
CA LYS A 7 27.60 16.43 -13.28
C LYS A 7 27.20 15.05 -12.78
N LYS A 8 26.40 14.97 -11.71
CA LYS A 8 25.91 13.70 -11.16
C LYS A 8 25.08 12.90 -12.18
N ALA A 9 24.19 13.58 -12.91
CA ALA A 9 23.41 12.92 -13.96
C ALA A 9 24.31 12.38 -15.08
N ALA A 10 25.30 13.16 -15.53
CA ALA A 10 26.23 12.73 -16.57
C ALA A 10 27.09 11.52 -16.15
N GLU A 11 27.55 11.47 -14.90
CA GLU A 11 28.29 10.32 -14.36
C GLU A 11 27.43 9.05 -14.32
N LEU A 12 26.19 9.17 -13.84
CA LEU A 12 25.25 8.04 -13.81
C LEU A 12 24.96 7.49 -15.21
N LEU A 13 24.77 8.36 -16.20
CA LEU A 13 24.58 7.95 -17.59
C LEU A 13 25.81 7.22 -18.14
N LYS A 14 27.03 7.71 -17.84
CA LYS A 14 28.28 7.03 -18.22
C LYS A 14 28.41 5.64 -17.59
N MET A 15 27.86 5.44 -16.40
CA MET A 15 27.83 4.14 -15.74
C MET A 15 26.77 3.19 -16.31
N GLY A 16 25.97 3.63 -17.29
CA GLY A 16 24.92 2.83 -17.93
C GLY A 16 23.53 3.04 -17.34
N ALA A 17 23.31 4.14 -16.60
CA ALA A 17 21.97 4.53 -16.19
C ALA A 17 21.17 5.14 -17.35
N THR A 18 19.84 5.12 -17.26
CA THR A 18 18.93 5.66 -18.28
C THR A 18 18.05 6.75 -17.67
N LEU A 19 17.99 7.91 -18.31
CA LEU A 19 17.00 8.96 -17.99
C LEU A 19 15.60 8.50 -18.43
N LEU A 20 14.62 8.64 -17.53
CA LEU A 20 13.22 8.33 -17.80
C LEU A 20 12.44 9.60 -18.13
N SER A 21 11.34 9.45 -18.87
CA SER A 21 10.39 10.53 -19.16
C SER A 21 9.61 10.99 -17.92
N ASP A 22 9.48 10.12 -16.93
CA ASP A 22 8.84 10.41 -15.65
C ASP A 22 9.70 11.33 -14.78
N THR A 23 9.05 12.24 -14.05
CA THR A 23 9.70 13.19 -13.15
C THR A 23 9.43 12.87 -11.69
N CYS A 24 10.36 13.24 -10.82
CA CYS A 24 10.16 13.14 -9.38
C CYS A 24 9.08 14.14 -8.91
N PRO A 25 7.99 13.70 -8.24
CA PRO A 25 6.90 14.59 -7.83
C PRO A 25 7.31 15.63 -6.79
N MET A 26 8.40 15.39 -6.05
CA MET A 26 8.90 16.31 -5.02
C MET A 26 9.94 17.30 -5.55
N CYS A 27 10.74 16.89 -6.54
CA CYS A 27 11.91 17.63 -7.01
C CYS A 27 11.74 18.23 -8.40
N ASN A 28 10.73 17.76 -9.14
CA ASN A 28 10.43 18.10 -10.52
C ASN A 28 11.65 17.93 -11.46
N VAL A 29 12.42 16.85 -11.25
CA VAL A 29 13.56 16.47 -12.09
C VAL A 29 13.32 15.09 -12.70
N PRO A 30 13.82 14.80 -13.92
CA PRO A 30 13.74 13.48 -14.53
C PRO A 30 14.30 12.38 -13.62
N LEU A 31 13.60 11.24 -13.58
CA LEU A 31 14.05 10.04 -12.87
C LEU A 31 15.14 9.31 -13.65
N ILE A 32 15.97 8.55 -12.93
CA ILE A 32 17.00 7.70 -13.52
C ILE A 32 16.72 6.25 -13.16
N ARG A 33 16.90 5.35 -14.14
CA ARG A 33 16.94 3.90 -13.95
C ARG A 33 18.39 3.43 -13.97
N PHE A 34 18.81 2.68 -12.97
CA PHE A 34 20.13 2.07 -12.92
C PHE A 34 20.02 0.69 -12.29
N ARG A 35 20.55 -0.35 -12.95
CA ARG A 35 20.54 -1.76 -12.46
C ARG A 35 19.15 -2.25 -11.99
N GLY A 36 18.09 -1.81 -12.67
CA GLY A 36 16.70 -2.19 -12.35
C GLY A 36 16.00 -1.29 -11.34
N ASP A 37 16.72 -0.48 -10.56
CA ASP A 37 16.13 0.49 -9.63
C ASP A 37 15.81 1.81 -10.35
N VAL A 38 14.66 2.40 -10.04
CA VAL A 38 14.32 3.77 -10.46
C VAL A 38 14.40 4.69 -9.26
N PHE A 39 15.09 5.82 -9.40
CA PHE A 39 15.23 6.79 -8.30
C PHE A 39 15.43 8.22 -8.81
N CYS A 40 15.22 9.17 -7.92
CA CYS A 40 15.52 10.57 -8.19
C CYS A 40 17.01 10.86 -7.95
N PRO A 41 17.77 11.33 -8.96
CA PRO A 41 19.19 11.65 -8.78
C PRO A 41 19.44 12.88 -7.88
N LYS A 42 18.40 13.69 -7.61
CA LYS A 42 18.49 14.87 -6.74
C LYS A 42 18.26 14.53 -5.26
N CYS A 43 17.21 13.78 -4.93
CA CYS A 43 16.88 13.46 -3.53
C CYS A 43 17.20 12.01 -3.12
N GLY A 44 17.64 11.16 -4.04
CA GLY A 44 18.04 9.77 -3.79
C GLY A 44 16.89 8.80 -3.52
N ARG A 45 15.64 9.26 -3.48
CA ARG A 45 14.49 8.37 -3.21
C ARG A 45 14.26 7.41 -4.37
N LYS A 46 14.11 6.12 -4.05
CA LYS A 46 13.59 5.11 -4.96
C LYS A 46 12.13 5.39 -5.29
N ILE A 47 11.77 5.23 -6.55
CA ILE A 47 10.42 5.42 -7.09
C ILE A 47 9.98 4.11 -7.73
N ILE A 48 8.79 3.64 -7.39
CA ILE A 48 8.16 2.52 -8.08
C ILE A 48 7.28 3.12 -9.18
N LEU A 49 7.68 2.93 -10.44
CA LEU A 49 6.87 3.34 -11.58
C LEU A 49 5.79 2.30 -11.83
N VAL A 50 4.54 2.73 -11.74
CA VAL A 50 3.37 1.87 -12.00
C VAL A 50 2.88 2.17 -13.41
N ARG A 51 2.94 1.20 -14.33
CA ARG A 51 2.55 1.39 -15.73
C ARG A 51 1.14 0.85 -15.95
N GLY A 52 0.15 1.73 -15.82
CA GLY A 52 -1.25 1.47 -16.17
C GLY A 52 -2.16 1.17 -14.98
N GLU A 53 -3.48 1.32 -15.20
CA GLU A 53 -4.52 1.14 -14.18
C GLU A 53 -4.53 -0.28 -13.58
N SER A 54 -4.15 -1.30 -14.36
CA SER A 54 -4.10 -2.70 -13.93
C SER A 54 -2.96 -2.98 -12.95
N GLU A 55 -1.75 -2.46 -13.18
CA GLU A 55 -0.62 -2.58 -12.25
C GLU A 55 -0.85 -1.72 -10.98
N ALA A 56 -1.52 -0.57 -11.13
CA ALA A 56 -1.94 0.26 -10.01
C ALA A 56 -3.00 -0.43 -9.14
N ALA A 57 -3.96 -1.12 -9.76
CA ALA A 57 -4.94 -1.93 -9.04
C ALA A 57 -4.26 -3.10 -8.32
N ALA A 58 -3.33 -3.80 -8.98
CA ALA A 58 -2.58 -4.91 -8.38
C ALA A 58 -1.74 -4.48 -7.16
N ALA A 59 -1.13 -3.29 -7.19
CA ALA A 59 -0.40 -2.73 -6.05
C ALA A 59 -1.33 -2.17 -4.96
N ARG A 60 -2.54 -1.72 -5.31
CA ARG A 60 -3.55 -1.20 -4.37
C ARG A 60 -4.28 -2.29 -3.61
N THR A 61 -4.50 -3.45 -4.22
CA THR A 61 -5.26 -4.56 -3.59
C THR A 61 -4.66 -5.00 -2.24
N PRO A 62 -3.34 -5.22 -2.09
CA PRO A 62 -2.76 -5.57 -0.79
C PRO A 62 -2.94 -4.48 0.27
N ILE A 63 -2.86 -3.21 -0.12
CA ILE A 63 -3.03 -2.06 0.78
C ILE A 63 -4.50 -1.98 1.23
N ALA A 64 -5.44 -2.05 0.29
CA ALA A 64 -6.87 -2.01 0.59
C ALA A 64 -7.30 -3.20 1.46
N LEU A 65 -6.76 -4.40 1.23
CA LEU A 65 -7.04 -5.57 2.07
C LEU A 65 -6.47 -5.43 3.47
N ALA A 66 -5.32 -4.77 3.65
CA ALA A 66 -4.76 -4.48 4.96
C ALA A 66 -5.66 -3.51 5.75
N ASP A 67 -6.12 -2.43 5.11
CA ASP A 67 -7.05 -1.48 5.71
C ASP A 67 -8.38 -2.15 6.10
N VAL A 68 -8.90 -3.06 5.26
CA VAL A 68 -10.10 -3.84 5.58
C VAL A 68 -9.85 -4.78 6.76
N GLU A 69 -8.70 -5.47 6.82
CA GLU A 69 -8.33 -6.34 7.93
C GLU A 69 -8.30 -5.56 9.26
N GLU A 70 -7.67 -4.39 9.29
CA GLU A 70 -7.61 -3.53 10.47
C GLU A 70 -9.01 -3.12 10.95
N ASN A 71 -9.87 -2.68 10.03
CA ASN A 71 -11.24 -2.30 10.34
C ASN A 71 -12.09 -3.49 10.84
N LEU A 72 -11.92 -4.68 10.27
CA LEU A 72 -12.61 -5.88 10.73
C LEU A 72 -12.19 -6.27 12.15
N ILE A 73 -10.90 -6.18 12.47
CA ILE A 73 -10.40 -6.45 13.82
C ILE A 73 -10.98 -5.43 14.82
N ALA A 74 -10.98 -4.14 14.47
CA ALA A 74 -11.59 -3.11 15.30
C ALA A 74 -13.08 -3.39 15.57
N LYS A 75 -13.84 -3.79 14.54
CA LYS A 75 -15.26 -4.14 14.71
C LYS A 75 -15.50 -5.42 15.50
N ILE A 76 -14.63 -6.41 15.39
CA ILE A 76 -14.68 -7.61 16.24
C ILE A 76 -14.51 -7.21 17.71
N LEU A 77 -13.54 -6.34 18.01
CA LEU A 77 -13.34 -5.85 19.37
C LEU A 77 -14.56 -5.04 19.87
N ASP A 78 -15.10 -4.13 19.06
CA ASP A 78 -16.32 -3.37 19.39
C ASP A 78 -17.49 -4.31 19.74
N VAL A 79 -17.74 -5.33 18.92
CA VAL A 79 -18.85 -6.28 19.14
C VAL A 79 -18.58 -7.13 20.38
N ASN A 80 -17.34 -7.54 20.63
CA ASN A 80 -16.98 -8.29 21.82
C ASN A 80 -17.24 -7.49 23.12
N VAL A 81 -16.86 -6.21 23.13
CA VAL A 81 -17.13 -5.32 24.28
C VAL A 81 -18.63 -5.19 24.52
N ARG A 82 -19.43 -5.00 23.46
CA ARG A 82 -20.89 -4.90 23.58
C ARG A 82 -21.52 -6.20 24.08
N LEU A 83 -21.10 -7.34 23.53
CA LEU A 83 -21.55 -8.66 23.94
C LEU A 83 -21.35 -8.91 25.43
N ALA A 84 -20.22 -8.47 25.99
CA ALA A 84 -19.89 -8.67 27.41
C ALA A 84 -20.86 -7.95 28.36
N SER A 85 -21.58 -6.93 27.88
CA SER A 85 -22.53 -6.13 28.65
C SER A 85 -24.00 -6.42 28.33
N MET A 86 -24.28 -7.41 27.47
CA MET A 86 -25.65 -7.74 27.08
C MET A 86 -26.23 -8.81 28.00
N ASP A 87 -27.47 -8.58 28.46
CA ASP A 87 -28.22 -9.54 29.29
C ASP A 87 -29.42 -10.17 28.55
N ASP A 88 -29.89 -9.52 27.48
CA ASP A 88 -31.00 -10.01 26.66
C ASP A 88 -30.54 -11.07 25.65
N LEU A 89 -31.20 -12.23 25.64
CA LEU A 89 -30.81 -13.37 24.81
C LEU A 89 -30.98 -13.11 23.31
N ASP A 90 -31.98 -12.33 22.91
CA ASP A 90 -32.19 -12.00 21.50
C ASP A 90 -31.11 -11.04 20.99
N ASP A 91 -30.71 -10.07 21.82
CA ASP A 91 -29.62 -9.16 21.48
C ASP A 91 -28.25 -9.84 21.48
N ILE A 92 -27.98 -10.76 22.42
CA ILE A 92 -26.80 -11.63 22.41
C ILE A 92 -26.76 -12.44 21.11
N LYS A 93 -27.89 -13.03 20.70
CA LYS A 93 -27.97 -13.80 19.45
C LYS A 93 -27.65 -12.93 18.23
N LYS A 94 -28.27 -11.75 18.10
CA LYS A 94 -28.00 -10.81 16.99
C LYS A 94 -26.53 -10.42 16.93
N ALA A 95 -25.93 -10.08 18.09
CA ALA A 95 -24.52 -9.71 18.15
C ALA A 95 -23.59 -10.90 17.82
N GLY A 96 -23.95 -12.12 18.23
CA GLY A 96 -23.25 -13.35 17.85
C GLY A 96 -23.30 -13.63 16.34
N GLU A 97 -24.42 -13.36 15.68
CA GLU A 97 -24.55 -13.48 14.22
C GLU A 97 -23.63 -12.49 13.50
N VAL A 98 -23.59 -11.22 13.96
CA VAL A 98 -22.67 -10.20 13.43
C VAL A 98 -21.22 -10.62 13.66
N MET A 99 -20.86 -11.08 14.86
CA MET A 99 -19.51 -11.56 15.17
C MET A 99 -19.07 -12.69 14.23
N ASN A 100 -19.95 -13.66 13.99
CA ASN A 100 -19.67 -14.77 13.08
C ASN A 100 -19.41 -14.30 11.65
N ILE A 101 -20.17 -13.32 11.15
CA ILE A 101 -19.96 -12.72 9.83
C ILE A 101 -18.60 -12.01 9.78
N LEU A 102 -18.26 -11.19 10.77
CA LEU A 102 -16.99 -10.48 10.82
C LEU A 102 -15.79 -11.43 10.83
N LEU A 103 -15.84 -12.49 11.63
CA LEU A 103 -14.78 -13.51 11.70
C LEU A 103 -14.61 -14.27 10.38
N LYS A 104 -15.71 -14.63 9.71
CA LYS A 104 -15.69 -15.28 8.39
C LYS A 104 -15.08 -14.35 7.34
N THR A 105 -15.48 -13.09 7.32
CA THR A 105 -14.93 -12.09 6.40
C THR A 105 -13.44 -11.86 6.64
N LEU A 106 -13.01 -11.78 7.91
CA LEU A 106 -11.59 -11.66 8.25
C LEU A 106 -10.77 -12.87 7.75
N SER A 107 -11.30 -14.08 7.89
CA SER A 107 -10.67 -15.29 7.34
C SER A 107 -10.51 -15.20 5.82
N LEU A 108 -11.54 -14.72 5.10
CA LEU A 108 -11.47 -14.53 3.65
C LEU A 108 -10.42 -13.50 3.25
N VAL A 109 -10.38 -12.34 3.90
CA VAL A 109 -9.39 -11.28 3.65
C VAL A 109 -7.97 -11.80 3.86
N ARG A 110 -7.73 -12.56 4.93
CA ARG A 110 -6.42 -13.16 5.18
C ARG A 110 -6.00 -14.15 4.09
N LYS A 111 -6.92 -14.98 3.61
CA LYS A 111 -6.67 -15.91 2.49
C LYS A 111 -6.31 -15.17 1.20
N LEU A 112 -7.03 -14.08 0.91
CA LEU A 112 -6.77 -13.24 -0.28
C LEU A 112 -5.42 -12.52 -0.22
N ARG A 113 -4.88 -12.28 0.98
CA ARG A 113 -3.56 -11.65 1.16
C ARG A 113 -2.40 -12.63 1.05
N THR A 114 -2.62 -13.91 1.35
CA THR A 114 -1.61 -14.98 1.26
C THR A 114 -1.58 -15.70 -0.09
N GLY A 115 -2.58 -15.44 -0.95
CA GLY A 115 -2.74 -16.06 -2.26
C GLY A 115 -2.10 -15.27 -3.39
#